data_AF-A0A8J5T9M4-F1
#
_entry.id   AF-A0A8J5T9M4-F1
#
_cell.length_a   1.000
_cell.length_b   1.000
_cell.length_c   1.000
_cell.angle_alpha   90.00
_cell.angle_beta   90.00
_cell.angle_gamma   90.00
#
_symmetry.space_group_name_H-M   'P 1'
#
loop_
_entity.id
_entity.type
_entity.pdbx_description
1 polymer ?
#
loop_
_entity_poly.entity_id
_entity_poly.type
_entity_poly.pdbx_seq_one_letter_code
_entity_poly.pdbx_strand_id
1 'polypeptide(L)'
;EEEGEEEEEENEGEKEDEDSDDDDDESDKYSDVLEDSESEDEKEPPREKKIVKVVTSKKKEMMEAAKKEIPYTFEVPQDYESFWALLENHSPKETLHVLTDPDGDSPIPGVSPMIYVDSFIQHIFTITQVSPANSAKALMQVLLEKYEECSQSKFKRYPMANTFVFLKIAGILFPSSDYIHPIMTPVMTFLTHLLGQAKVVSQREITAALFSTHLLLEYLSQSKRFVPELTNLLNGLLFIAIGAKKKIHEVLIANLLSVTVEKFSHDFLVYLIEPSLVRQGHSVALNLLQPHEPTLRPHTIQYTESKLTLASINNTEAELTDSFKINILCKTTKLLKQLCNCWSQLPSIRTIMAPTIKLLESLSLKNYPDSVNKTVEELLSAIRSLPIQGQPLVKAEGRPVSIKMYEPAIEEIIEGVKKHHGTKSYLEKQKLTHKLKRERKGARREIQRDTAFLARQQLKEVLLSDVERKRKIGLLMSGLQTQEGNFKRMKNQK
;
A
#
# COMPACT_ATOMS: atom_id res chain seq x y z
N GLU A 1 -47.95 -33.26 -17.34
CA GLU A 1 -46.96 -33.67 -18.35
C GLU A 1 -45.67 -32.89 -18.08
N GLU A 2 -45.09 -32.95 -16.86
CA GLU A 2 -44.63 -34.15 -16.10
C GLU A 2 -43.60 -34.92 -16.92
N GLU A 3 -42.38 -35.25 -16.48
CA GLU A 3 -41.76 -35.49 -15.16
C GLU A 3 -40.23 -35.17 -15.31
N GLY A 4 -39.39 -34.90 -14.30
CA GLY A 4 -39.34 -35.44 -12.94
C GLY A 4 -38.44 -36.69 -12.89
N GLU A 5 -37.64 -36.86 -11.82
CA GLU A 5 -36.68 -37.95 -11.48
C GLU A 5 -35.20 -37.57 -11.73
N GLU A 6 -34.39 -37.13 -10.75
CA GLU A 6 -34.10 -37.61 -9.38
C GLU A 6 -33.61 -39.06 -9.32
N GLU A 7 -32.30 -39.24 -9.14
CA GLU A 7 -31.75 -40.41 -8.44
C GLU A 7 -30.76 -39.92 -7.37
N GLU A 8 -31.17 -40.16 -6.12
CA GLU A 8 -30.38 -40.24 -4.89
C GLU A 8 -29.50 -41.50 -4.94
N GLU A 9 -28.29 -41.47 -4.37
CA GLU A 9 -27.83 -42.29 -3.22
C GLU A 9 -26.34 -42.59 -3.53
N GLU A 10 -25.38 -42.77 -2.63
CA GLU A 10 -25.34 -42.81 -1.18
C GLU A 10 -23.88 -42.56 -0.75
N ASN A 11 -23.74 -42.26 0.53
CA ASN A 11 -22.56 -41.81 1.24
C ASN A 11 -21.90 -43.01 1.93
N GLU A 12 -20.64 -43.31 1.63
CA GLU A 12 -19.77 -44.07 2.56
C GLU A 12 -18.45 -43.32 2.70
N GLY A 13 -18.23 -42.82 3.91
CA GLY A 13 -17.00 -42.16 4.31
C GLY A 13 -16.02 -43.16 4.90
N GLU A 14 -14.74 -42.98 4.60
CA GLU A 14 -13.66 -43.38 5.48
C GLU A 14 -12.70 -42.19 5.63
N LYS A 15 -12.41 -41.87 6.89
CA LYS A 15 -11.44 -40.88 7.34
C LYS A 15 -10.07 -41.53 7.28
N GLU A 16 -9.08 -40.86 6.69
CA GLU A 16 -7.67 -41.06 7.05
C GLU A 16 -6.98 -39.70 7.10
N ASP A 17 -6.19 -39.56 8.17
CA ASP A 17 -5.67 -38.33 8.74
C ASP A 17 -4.55 -37.68 7.90
N GLU A 18 -4.47 -36.36 8.04
CA GLU A 18 -3.37 -35.51 7.59
C GLU A 18 -2.09 -35.85 8.37
N ASP A 19 -0.98 -36.04 7.66
CA ASP A 19 0.32 -35.53 8.11
C ASP A 19 1.20 -35.25 6.87
N SER A 20 1.71 -34.03 6.85
CA SER A 20 2.49 -33.42 5.78
C SER A 20 3.94 -33.33 6.26
N ASP A 21 4.83 -34.11 5.64
CA ASP A 21 6.27 -33.88 5.71
C ASP A 21 6.79 -33.68 4.28
N ASP A 22 7.01 -32.41 3.93
CA ASP A 22 7.80 -31.96 2.77
C ASP A 22 9.27 -31.96 3.19
N ASP A 23 10.08 -32.83 2.59
CA ASP A 23 11.53 -32.71 2.53
C ASP A 23 11.94 -32.92 1.06
N ASP A 24 12.38 -31.85 0.41
CA ASP A 24 13.15 -31.90 -0.84
C ASP A 24 14.32 -30.89 -0.75
N ASP A 25 15.53 -31.45 -0.83
CA ASP A 25 16.65 -31.05 -1.71
C ASP A 25 17.17 -29.59 -1.67
N GLU A 26 18.46 -29.25 -1.78
CA GLU A 26 19.72 -29.93 -2.07
C GLU A 26 20.76 -28.81 -1.81
N SER A 27 21.95 -29.09 -1.31
CA SER A 27 23.10 -28.25 -1.70
C SER A 27 24.41 -29.04 -1.67
N ASP A 28 25.08 -28.93 -2.81
CA ASP A 28 26.26 -29.65 -3.23
C ASP A 28 27.52 -29.39 -2.39
N LYS A 29 28.34 -30.44 -2.43
CA LYS A 29 29.61 -30.65 -1.75
C LYS A 29 30.76 -30.49 -2.75
N TYR A 30 31.72 -29.64 -2.42
CA TYR A 30 33.15 -29.73 -2.80
C TYR A 30 33.92 -28.98 -1.67
N SER A 31 35.03 -29.42 -1.08
CA SER A 31 36.00 -30.49 -1.36
C SER A 31 37.03 -30.58 -0.20
N ASP A 32 37.50 -31.80 0.10
CA ASP A 32 38.83 -32.25 0.59
C ASP A 32 39.55 -31.48 1.73
N VAL A 33 39.75 -32.06 2.94
CA VAL A 33 40.66 -33.17 3.33
C VAL A 33 42.14 -32.86 3.08
N LEU A 34 42.90 -32.62 4.16
CA LEU A 34 43.94 -33.54 4.66
C LEU A 34 44.46 -33.12 6.06
N GLU A 35 44.62 -34.15 6.89
CA GLU A 35 45.11 -34.21 8.26
C GLU A 35 46.64 -34.09 8.36
N ASP A 36 47.14 -33.68 9.53
CA ASP A 36 48.12 -34.49 10.27
C ASP A 36 48.18 -34.07 11.77
N SER A 37 47.63 -34.95 12.62
CA SER A 37 48.22 -35.64 13.82
C SER A 37 49.54 -35.05 14.39
N GLU A 38 49.86 -34.97 15.69
CA GLU A 38 49.56 -35.73 16.92
C GLU A 38 50.28 -34.95 18.07
N SER A 39 49.66 -34.64 19.22
CA SER A 39 49.66 -35.35 20.52
C SER A 39 50.58 -34.78 21.63
N GLU A 40 50.08 -34.99 22.86
CA GLU A 40 50.71 -35.04 24.20
C GLU A 40 50.69 -33.83 25.17
N ASP A 41 50.16 -34.18 26.35
CA ASP A 41 50.01 -33.46 27.62
C ASP A 41 51.32 -33.01 28.28
N GLU A 42 51.27 -31.94 29.10
CA GLU A 42 51.52 -31.96 30.55
C GLU A 42 51.74 -30.54 31.18
N LYS A 43 51.07 -30.33 32.33
CA LYS A 43 51.51 -29.62 33.57
C LYS A 43 51.81 -28.09 33.60
N GLU A 44 51.15 -27.39 34.53
CA GLU A 44 51.62 -26.13 35.17
C GLU A 44 52.79 -26.42 36.18
N PRO A 45 53.44 -25.46 36.90
CA PRO A 45 53.43 -23.97 36.90
C PRO A 45 54.91 -23.39 36.83
N PRO A 46 55.31 -22.11 37.15
CA PRO A 46 55.16 -21.45 38.46
C PRO A 46 54.96 -19.90 38.47
N ARG A 47 54.71 -19.39 39.68
CA ARG A 47 54.44 -18.00 40.10
C ARG A 47 55.62 -17.02 40.00
N GLU A 48 55.22 -15.73 39.94
CA GLU A 48 55.87 -14.49 40.41
C GLU A 48 57.06 -13.89 39.64
N LYS A 49 56.85 -12.66 39.11
CA LYS A 49 57.54 -11.43 39.55
C LYS A 49 56.90 -10.16 38.97
N LYS A 50 56.55 -9.23 39.87
CA LYS A 50 56.17 -7.85 39.56
C LYS A 50 57.29 -7.17 38.77
N ILE A 51 56.97 -6.63 37.59
CA ILE A 51 57.78 -5.59 36.93
C ILE A 51 56.86 -4.42 36.62
N VAL A 52 57.01 -3.37 37.42
CA VAL A 52 56.38 -2.06 37.25
C VAL A 52 56.97 -1.42 36.00
N LYS A 53 56.19 -1.33 34.91
CA LYS A 53 56.55 -0.46 33.77
C LYS A 53 56.07 0.96 34.09
N VAL A 54 57.03 1.81 34.43
CA VAL A 54 56.86 3.26 34.56
C VAL A 54 56.38 3.81 33.22
N VAL A 55 55.09 4.15 33.15
CA VAL A 55 54.51 4.85 32.01
C VAL A 55 55.04 6.28 32.04
N THR A 56 55.79 6.66 31.01
CA THR A 56 56.23 8.04 30.79
C THR A 56 55.00 8.94 30.68
N SER A 57 55.06 10.11 31.33
CA SER A 57 53.95 11.08 31.44
C SER A 57 53.29 11.38 30.10
N LYS A 58 54.07 11.54 29.03
CA LYS A 58 53.56 11.77 27.66
C LYS A 58 52.68 10.65 27.10
N LYS A 59 52.96 9.38 27.41
CA LYS A 59 52.16 8.25 26.93
C LYS A 59 50.89 8.06 27.75
N LYS A 60 50.92 8.47 29.03
CA LYS A 60 49.74 8.60 29.89
C LYS A 60 48.83 9.72 29.39
N GLU A 61 49.39 10.89 29.09
CA GLU A 61 48.65 12.03 28.53
C GLU A 61 48.03 11.69 27.16
N MET A 62 48.74 10.98 26.28
CA MET A 62 48.17 10.51 25.01
C MET A 62 47.10 9.42 25.18
N MET A 63 47.27 8.47 26.12
CA MET A 63 46.22 7.49 26.43
C MET A 63 45.02 8.12 27.12
N GLU A 64 45.22 9.17 27.90
CA GLU A 64 44.18 9.90 28.63
C GLU A 64 43.43 10.84 27.70
N ALA A 65 44.10 11.43 26.70
CA ALA A 65 43.46 12.12 25.58
C ALA A 65 42.68 11.15 24.68
N ALA A 66 43.24 9.99 24.33
CA ALA A 66 42.54 8.97 23.54
C ALA A 66 41.39 8.29 24.31
N LYS A 67 41.38 8.34 25.65
CA LYS A 67 40.23 7.94 26.49
C LYS A 67 39.14 9.01 26.58
N LYS A 68 39.49 10.28 26.30
CA LYS A 68 38.53 11.40 26.18
C LYS A 68 37.88 11.48 24.80
N GLU A 69 38.47 10.83 23.79
CA GLU A 69 37.86 10.66 22.48
C GLU A 69 36.94 9.42 22.51
N ILE A 70 35.73 9.54 21.96
CA ILE A 70 34.82 8.39 21.81
C ILE A 70 35.53 7.37 20.90
N PRO A 71 35.52 6.07 21.24
CA PRO A 71 35.99 5.02 20.33
C PRO A 71 35.33 5.17 18.96
N TYR A 72 36.11 4.99 17.88
CA TYR A 72 35.62 5.10 16.49
C TYR A 72 34.38 4.21 16.20
N THR A 73 34.17 3.18 17.02
CA THR A 73 32.97 2.34 17.07
C THR A 73 32.55 2.11 18.52
N PHE A 74 31.32 2.47 18.86
CA PHE A 74 30.65 2.16 20.12
C PHE A 74 29.30 1.51 19.83
N GLU A 75 28.78 0.73 20.77
CA GLU A 75 27.44 0.13 20.63
C GLU A 75 26.39 1.25 20.64
N VAL A 76 25.51 1.26 19.64
CA VAL A 76 24.48 2.30 19.50
C VAL A 76 23.53 2.24 20.70
N PRO A 77 23.42 3.32 21.50
CA PRO A 77 22.51 3.38 22.63
C PRO A 77 21.07 3.09 22.22
N GLN A 78 20.41 2.19 22.95
CA GLN A 78 18.99 1.90 22.73
C GLN A 78 18.07 2.78 23.59
N ASP A 79 18.60 3.30 24.71
CA ASP A 79 17.84 4.12 25.66
C ASP A 79 18.40 5.54 25.77
N TYR A 80 17.51 6.51 26.02
CA TYR A 80 17.87 7.91 26.22
C TYR A 80 18.90 8.08 27.35
N GLU A 81 18.73 7.37 28.47
CA GLU A 81 19.66 7.42 29.60
C GLU A 81 21.04 6.86 29.24
N SER A 82 21.09 5.76 28.47
CA SER A 82 22.34 5.18 27.97
C SER A 82 23.05 6.09 26.96
N PHE A 83 22.29 6.83 26.15
CA PHE A 83 22.80 7.83 25.23
C PHE A 83 23.37 9.04 25.96
N TRP A 84 22.68 9.54 26.98
CA TRP A 84 23.18 10.65 27.80
C TRP A 84 24.42 10.28 28.60
N ALA A 85 24.50 9.06 29.13
CA ALA A 85 25.69 8.58 29.84
C ALA A 85 26.95 8.54 28.94
N LEU A 86 26.77 8.31 27.63
CA LEU A 86 27.87 8.42 26.67
C LEU A 86 28.30 9.87 26.41
N LEU A 87 27.39 10.84 26.52
CA LEU A 87 27.67 12.25 26.24
C LEU A 87 28.12 13.02 27.48
N GLU A 88 27.78 12.56 28.69
CA GLU A 88 28.01 13.20 29.99
C GLU A 88 29.50 13.49 30.27
N ASN A 89 30.41 12.71 29.66
CA ASN A 89 31.85 12.80 29.89
C ASN A 89 32.64 13.59 28.81
N HIS A 90 31.97 14.13 27.79
CA HIS A 90 32.62 14.86 26.70
C HIS A 90 32.41 16.37 26.79
N SER A 91 33.41 17.14 26.34
CA SER A 91 33.33 18.60 26.41
C SER A 91 32.25 19.13 25.46
N PRO A 92 31.54 20.23 25.79
CA PRO A 92 30.49 20.78 24.94
C PRO A 92 30.93 21.01 23.50
N LYS A 93 32.21 21.33 23.27
CA LYS A 93 32.83 21.52 21.95
C LYS A 93 32.88 20.24 21.10
N GLU A 94 32.95 19.07 21.72
CA GLU A 94 32.98 17.74 21.08
C GLU A 94 31.57 17.13 20.93
N THR A 95 30.64 17.47 21.83
CA THR A 95 29.23 17.02 21.84
C THR A 95 28.25 17.95 21.11
N LEU A 96 28.77 18.81 20.22
CA LEU A 96 28.03 19.82 19.46
C LEU A 96 27.65 21.07 20.28
N HIS A 97 28.63 21.92 20.51
CA HIS A 97 28.45 23.29 20.99
C HIS A 97 27.89 24.12 19.85
N VAL A 98 26.56 24.33 19.81
CA VAL A 98 26.02 25.36 18.93
C VAL A 98 25.59 26.60 19.72
N LEU A 99 24.97 26.53 20.90
CA LEU A 99 24.47 27.76 21.55
C LEU A 99 24.26 27.74 23.09
N THR A 100 24.85 26.84 23.88
CA THR A 100 24.74 26.94 25.36
C THR A 100 25.86 27.80 25.95
N ASP A 101 25.56 28.50 27.06
CA ASP A 101 26.55 29.28 27.81
C ASP A 101 27.76 28.40 28.23
N PRO A 102 28.91 28.99 28.61
CA PRO A 102 30.12 28.25 29.01
C PRO A 102 29.90 27.16 30.07
N ASP A 103 28.81 27.29 30.84
CA ASP A 103 28.41 26.41 31.93
C ASP A 103 27.40 25.32 31.53
N GLY A 104 26.96 25.25 30.27
CA GLY A 104 26.23 24.09 29.71
C GLY A 104 24.79 23.86 30.16
N ASP A 105 24.35 24.46 31.26
CA ASP A 105 23.09 24.09 31.94
C ASP A 105 21.84 24.88 31.51
N SER A 106 21.96 25.92 30.67
CA SER A 106 20.80 26.74 30.29
C SER A 106 20.91 27.37 28.91
N PRO A 107 19.78 27.56 28.20
CA PRO A 107 19.75 28.38 26.98
C PRO A 107 20.11 29.82 27.34
N ILE A 108 20.91 30.46 26.47
CA ILE A 108 21.39 31.82 26.69
C ILE A 108 20.18 32.76 26.85
N PRO A 109 20.06 33.51 27.96
CA PRO A 109 18.96 34.43 28.18
C PRO A 109 18.85 35.45 27.04
N GLY A 110 17.71 35.48 26.34
CA GLY A 110 17.44 36.40 25.23
C GLY A 110 17.64 35.81 23.83
N VAL A 111 18.20 34.61 23.70
CA VAL A 111 18.28 33.88 22.42
C VAL A 111 16.99 33.08 22.20
N SER A 112 16.44 33.11 20.98
CA SER A 112 15.21 32.36 20.68
C SER A 112 15.48 30.86 20.71
N PRO A 113 14.67 30.05 21.42
CA PRO A 113 14.80 28.59 21.46
C PRO A 113 14.78 27.91 20.08
N MET A 114 14.20 28.56 19.06
CA MET A 114 14.12 28.00 17.71
C MET A 114 15.49 27.89 17.01
N ILE A 115 16.45 28.75 17.36
CA ILE A 115 17.79 28.70 16.74
C ILE A 115 18.51 27.40 17.12
N TYR A 116 18.29 26.93 18.34
CA TYR A 116 18.77 25.64 18.81
C TYR A 116 18.14 24.51 18.00
N VAL A 117 16.81 24.53 17.87
CA VAL A 117 16.06 23.52 17.11
C VAL A 117 16.54 23.46 15.65
N ASP A 118 16.73 24.60 14.99
CA ASP A 118 17.21 24.67 13.61
C ASP A 118 18.60 24.04 13.44
N SER A 119 19.50 24.18 14.42
CA SER A 119 20.81 23.53 14.39
C SER A 119 20.71 22.01 14.53
N PHE A 120 19.84 21.52 15.42
CA PHE A 120 19.64 20.08 15.61
C PHE A 120 18.95 19.42 14.41
N ILE A 121 18.05 20.12 13.73
CA ILE A 121 17.32 19.58 12.58
C ILE A 121 18.27 19.07 11.50
N GLN A 122 19.40 19.75 11.24
CA GLN A 122 20.38 19.31 10.23
C GLN A 122 21.00 17.95 10.57
N HIS A 123 21.34 17.74 11.85
CA HIS A 123 21.88 16.47 12.34
C HIS A 123 20.82 15.38 12.34
N ILE A 124 19.60 15.68 12.80
CA ILE A 124 18.48 14.74 12.78
C ILE A 124 18.14 14.33 11.34
N PHE A 125 18.16 15.27 10.40
CA PHE A 125 17.97 14.97 8.98
C PHE A 125 19.04 14.01 8.47
N THR A 126 20.31 14.26 8.80
CA THR A 126 21.42 13.38 8.42
C THR A 126 21.26 11.97 9.00
N ILE A 127 20.89 11.85 10.28
CA ILE A 127 20.62 10.55 10.93
C ILE A 127 19.45 9.84 10.27
N THR A 128 18.41 10.60 9.90
CA THR A 128 17.23 10.06 9.21
C THR A 128 17.60 9.48 7.84
N GLN A 129 18.59 10.06 7.14
CA GLN A 129 19.11 9.50 5.89
C GLN A 129 19.90 8.20 6.10
N VAL A 130 20.60 8.06 7.24
CA VAL A 130 21.37 6.85 7.57
C VAL A 130 20.46 5.71 8.01
N SER A 131 19.41 5.99 8.79
CA SER A 131 18.48 4.97 9.30
C SER A 131 17.00 5.41 9.21
N PRO A 132 16.41 5.44 8.00
CA PRO A 132 15.05 5.96 7.81
C PRO A 132 13.99 5.11 8.52
N ALA A 133 14.17 3.79 8.61
CA ALA A 133 13.20 2.89 9.23
C ALA A 133 13.09 3.10 10.76
N ASN A 134 14.21 3.30 11.44
CA ASN A 134 14.21 3.51 12.89
C ASN A 134 13.74 4.93 13.25
N SER A 135 14.18 5.94 12.49
CA SER A 135 13.66 7.31 12.62
C SER A 135 12.15 7.37 12.38
N ALA A 136 11.63 6.59 11.42
CA ALA A 136 10.20 6.50 11.16
C ALA A 136 9.42 5.92 12.34
N LYS A 137 9.91 4.83 12.95
CA LYS A 137 9.30 4.22 14.13
C LYS A 137 9.30 5.17 15.32
N ALA A 138 10.42 5.84 15.59
CA ALA A 138 10.53 6.81 16.67
C ALA A 138 9.57 8.00 16.49
N LEU A 139 9.50 8.57 15.28
CA LEU A 139 8.56 9.65 14.98
C LEU A 139 7.11 9.21 15.08
N MET A 140 6.79 7.99 14.66
CA MET A 140 5.44 7.45 14.77
C MET A 140 5.03 7.30 16.24
N GLN A 141 5.93 6.80 17.09
CA GLN A 141 5.67 6.65 18.52
C GLN A 141 5.36 8.00 19.18
N VAL A 142 6.15 9.03 18.89
CA VAL A 142 5.90 10.39 19.41
C VAL A 142 4.60 10.97 18.83
N LEU A 143 4.31 10.73 17.55
CA LEU A 143 3.07 11.20 16.93
C LEU A 143 1.84 10.57 17.60
N LEU A 144 1.88 9.27 17.89
CA LEU A 144 0.81 8.55 18.58
C LEU A 144 0.61 9.10 20.00
N GLU A 145 1.70 9.31 20.75
CA GLU A 145 1.64 9.94 22.08
C GLU A 145 0.94 11.32 22.01
N LYS A 146 1.34 12.18 21.07
CA LYS A 146 0.74 13.51 20.90
C LYS A 146 -0.71 13.46 20.41
N TYR A 147 -1.06 12.45 19.62
CA TYR A 147 -2.44 12.23 19.20
C TYR A 147 -3.31 11.82 20.39
N GLU A 148 -2.84 10.88 21.22
CA GLU A 148 -3.54 10.42 22.41
C GLU A 148 -3.74 11.53 23.44
N GLU A 149 -2.71 12.35 23.70
CA GLU A 149 -2.82 13.54 24.55
C GLU A 149 -3.94 14.48 24.07
N CYS A 150 -4.04 14.69 22.76
CA CYS A 150 -5.10 15.51 22.16
C CYS A 150 -6.49 14.84 22.23
N SER A 151 -6.55 13.52 22.09
CA SER A 151 -7.80 12.75 22.08
C SER A 151 -8.39 12.54 23.48
N GLN A 152 -7.55 12.43 24.52
CA GLN A 152 -7.98 12.19 25.89
C GLN A 152 -8.49 13.47 26.58
N SER A 153 -8.04 14.65 26.13
CA SER A 153 -8.54 15.93 26.63
C SER A 153 -10.04 16.07 26.36
N LYS A 154 -10.85 16.22 27.42
CA LYS A 154 -12.33 16.32 27.37
C LYS A 154 -12.88 17.53 26.60
N PHE A 155 -12.03 18.34 25.99
CA PHE A 155 -12.43 19.31 24.98
C PHE A 155 -11.44 19.21 23.82
N LYS A 156 -11.93 18.78 22.64
CA LYS A 156 -11.24 18.77 21.34
C LYS A 156 -10.59 20.13 21.08
N ARG A 157 -9.35 20.34 21.55
CA ARG A 157 -8.66 21.63 21.61
C ARG A 157 -7.35 21.50 20.86
N TYR A 158 -6.91 22.60 20.24
CA TYR A 158 -5.61 22.61 19.57
C TYR A 158 -4.45 22.36 20.56
N PRO A 159 -3.43 21.60 20.13
CA PRO A 159 -2.25 21.31 20.94
C PRO A 159 -1.43 22.58 21.25
N MET A 160 -0.44 22.44 22.10
CA MET A 160 0.52 23.49 22.42
C MET A 160 1.56 23.66 21.29
N ALA A 161 2.40 24.69 21.40
CA ALA A 161 3.43 24.99 20.41
C ALA A 161 4.41 23.83 20.13
N ASN A 162 4.72 23.01 21.13
CA ASN A 162 5.63 21.88 21.04
C ASN A 162 5.21 20.87 19.97
N THR A 163 3.93 20.48 19.94
CA THR A 163 3.39 19.54 18.94
C THR A 163 3.49 20.14 17.54
N PHE A 164 3.25 21.44 17.38
CA PHE A 164 3.38 22.11 16.08
C PHE A 164 4.80 22.16 15.55
N VAL A 165 5.79 22.37 16.42
CA VAL A 165 7.21 22.27 16.06
C VAL A 165 7.52 20.86 15.58
N PHE A 166 7.06 19.84 16.32
CA PHE A 166 7.23 18.44 15.92
C PHE A 166 6.60 18.14 14.56
N LEU A 167 5.35 18.56 14.34
CA LEU A 167 4.67 18.35 13.07
C LEU A 167 5.39 19.05 11.92
N LYS A 168 5.97 20.22 12.14
CA LYS A 168 6.81 20.93 11.16
C LYS A 168 8.12 20.20 10.86
N ILE A 169 8.79 19.67 11.89
CA ILE A 169 10.00 18.87 11.72
C ILE A 169 9.70 17.63 10.87
N ALA A 170 8.57 16.95 11.10
CA ALA A 170 8.20 15.76 10.32
C ALA A 170 8.17 16.04 8.80
N GLY A 171 7.65 17.20 8.37
CA GLY A 171 7.63 17.58 6.96
C GLY A 171 8.95 18.11 6.40
N ILE A 172 9.94 18.39 7.25
CA ILE A 172 11.32 18.66 6.83
C ILE A 172 12.08 17.34 6.65
N LEU A 173 11.84 16.37 7.54
CA LEU A 173 12.51 15.08 7.52
C LEU A 173 12.01 14.16 6.39
N PHE A 174 10.71 14.20 6.08
CA PHE A 174 10.09 13.31 5.11
C PHE A 174 9.32 14.05 4.01
N PRO A 175 9.32 13.52 2.78
CA PRO A 175 8.60 14.12 1.65
C PRO A 175 7.08 14.06 1.86
N SER A 176 6.40 15.17 1.56
CA SER A 176 4.93 15.30 1.65
C SER A 176 4.19 15.03 0.34
N SER A 177 4.91 14.74 -0.75
CA SER A 177 4.35 14.50 -2.10
C SER A 177 3.70 13.12 -2.28
N ASP A 178 4.22 12.11 -1.57
CA ASP A 178 4.02 10.70 -1.87
C ASP A 178 2.59 10.24 -1.65
N TYR A 179 2.08 9.35 -2.52
CA TYR A 179 0.69 8.87 -2.48
C TYR A 179 0.29 8.35 -1.09
N ILE A 180 1.07 7.41 -0.57
CA ILE A 180 0.97 6.88 0.79
C ILE A 180 2.38 6.90 1.39
N HIS A 181 2.53 7.53 2.54
CA HIS A 181 3.81 7.61 3.26
C HIS A 181 3.59 7.23 4.73
N PRO A 182 4.40 6.33 5.33
CA PRO A 182 4.18 5.80 6.68
C PRO A 182 4.01 6.86 7.77
N ILE A 183 4.75 7.96 7.70
CA ILE A 183 4.70 9.06 8.69
C ILE A 183 3.85 10.23 8.22
N MET A 184 4.15 10.79 7.03
CA MET A 184 3.46 11.97 6.52
C MET A 184 1.96 11.75 6.31
N THR A 185 1.50 10.54 5.94
CA THR A 185 0.05 10.30 5.82
C THR A 185 -0.64 10.43 7.19
N PRO A 186 -0.18 9.76 8.27
CA PRO A 186 -0.64 10.01 9.63
C PRO A 186 -0.55 11.48 10.10
N VAL A 187 0.57 12.17 9.83
CA VAL A 187 0.74 13.60 10.18
C VAL A 187 -0.32 14.47 9.50
N MET A 188 -0.56 14.25 8.20
CA MET A 188 -1.61 14.94 7.45
C MET A 188 -2.99 14.63 8.02
N THR A 189 -3.28 13.36 8.32
CA THR A 189 -4.58 12.97 8.90
C THR A 189 -4.80 13.55 10.29
N PHE A 190 -3.74 13.69 11.09
CA PHE A 190 -3.81 14.35 12.39
C PHE A 190 -4.12 15.84 12.23
N LEU A 191 -3.46 16.53 11.30
CA LEU A 191 -3.76 17.93 11.00
C LEU A 191 -5.19 18.13 10.49
N THR A 192 -5.68 17.28 9.58
CA THR A 192 -7.07 17.36 9.11
C THR A 192 -8.07 17.08 10.23
N HIS A 193 -7.77 16.11 11.10
CA HIS A 193 -8.56 15.82 12.28
C HIS A 193 -8.64 17.02 13.23
N LEU A 194 -7.51 17.69 13.49
CA LEU A 194 -7.47 18.92 14.30
C LEU A 194 -8.32 20.03 13.68
N LEU A 195 -8.22 20.25 12.36
CA LEU A 195 -9.01 21.28 11.66
C LEU A 195 -10.52 20.99 11.68
N GLY A 196 -10.92 19.72 11.62
CA GLY A 196 -12.33 19.32 11.58
C GLY A 196 -12.99 19.20 12.95
N GLN A 197 -12.24 18.78 13.99
CA GLN A 197 -12.82 18.47 15.29
C GLN A 197 -12.56 19.51 16.38
N ALA A 198 -11.47 20.29 16.26
CA ALA A 198 -11.09 21.20 17.33
C ALA A 198 -12.01 22.43 17.38
N LYS A 199 -12.44 22.80 18.59
CA LYS A 199 -13.23 24.01 18.82
C LYS A 199 -12.32 25.24 18.80
N VAL A 200 -12.86 26.35 18.27
CA VAL A 200 -12.17 27.64 18.19
C VAL A 200 -12.96 28.66 19.01
N VAL A 201 -12.55 28.84 20.26
CA VAL A 201 -13.16 29.71 21.28
C VAL A 201 -12.22 30.87 21.63
N SER A 202 -10.91 30.63 21.71
CA SER A 202 -9.93 31.62 22.16
C SER A 202 -9.00 32.11 21.05
N GLN A 203 -8.39 33.29 21.22
CA GLN A 203 -7.30 33.81 20.38
C GLN A 203 -6.19 32.78 20.16
N ARG A 204 -5.86 32.01 21.19
CA ARG A 204 -4.88 30.92 21.14
C ARG A 204 -5.25 29.88 20.08
N GLU A 205 -6.51 29.44 20.10
CA GLU A 205 -7.03 28.43 19.18
C GLU A 205 -7.15 28.97 17.76
N ILE A 206 -7.53 30.24 17.58
CA ILE A 206 -7.53 30.86 16.25
C ILE A 206 -6.11 30.88 15.66
N THR A 207 -5.12 31.24 16.48
CA THR A 207 -3.71 31.25 16.06
C THR A 207 -3.22 29.85 15.71
N ALA A 208 -3.55 28.86 16.55
CA ALA A 208 -3.22 27.46 16.29
C ALA A 208 -3.89 26.93 15.02
N ALA A 209 -5.16 27.25 14.80
CA ALA A 209 -5.91 26.86 13.60
C ALA A 209 -5.32 27.46 12.31
N LEU A 210 -4.94 28.74 12.34
CA LEU A 210 -4.23 29.40 11.25
C LEU A 210 -2.85 28.75 10.98
N PHE A 211 -2.13 28.40 12.04
CA PHE A 211 -0.85 27.71 11.92
C PHE A 211 -1.01 26.31 11.32
N SER A 212 -1.98 25.51 11.79
CA SER A 212 -2.33 24.20 11.21
C SER A 212 -2.68 24.33 9.72
N THR A 213 -3.47 25.33 9.37
CA THR A 213 -3.88 25.61 7.98
C THR A 213 -2.66 25.92 7.12
N HIS A 214 -1.75 26.77 7.62
CA HIS A 214 -0.53 27.12 6.91
C HIS A 214 0.41 25.92 6.73
N LEU A 215 0.61 25.12 7.78
CA LEU A 215 1.43 23.93 7.73
C LEU A 215 0.87 22.89 6.75
N LEU A 216 -0.44 22.68 6.78
CA LEU A 216 -1.09 21.76 5.87
C LEU A 216 -0.99 22.25 4.42
N LEU A 217 -1.13 23.55 4.19
CA LEU A 217 -0.96 24.14 2.86
C LEU A 217 0.47 23.98 2.32
N GLU A 218 1.48 24.03 3.18
CA GLU A 218 2.87 23.73 2.80
C GLU A 218 3.01 22.30 2.30
N TYR A 219 2.42 21.33 3.00
CA TYR A 219 2.42 19.91 2.59
C TYR A 219 1.59 19.65 1.33
N LEU A 220 0.53 20.43 1.13
CA LEU A 220 -0.30 20.36 -0.07
C LEU A 220 0.29 21.12 -1.27
N SER A 221 1.31 21.96 -1.07
CA SER A 221 1.85 22.81 -2.14
C SER A 221 2.38 22.01 -3.33
N GLN A 222 3.03 20.87 -3.05
CA GLN A 222 3.55 19.95 -4.07
C GLN A 222 2.50 18.92 -4.50
N SER A 223 1.80 18.31 -3.55
CA SER A 223 0.86 17.21 -3.83
C SER A 223 -0.47 17.67 -4.44
N LYS A 224 -0.82 18.96 -4.27
CA LYS A 224 -2.05 19.62 -4.75
C LYS A 224 -3.34 18.86 -4.42
N ARG A 225 -3.33 18.07 -3.35
CA ARG A 225 -4.50 17.30 -2.93
C ARG A 225 -5.58 18.24 -2.38
N PHE A 226 -6.82 17.84 -2.57
CA PHE A 226 -7.97 18.55 -2.04
C PHE A 226 -8.22 18.15 -0.58
N VAL A 227 -8.42 19.14 0.29
CA VAL A 227 -8.76 18.94 1.71
C VAL A 227 -9.92 19.86 2.10
N PRO A 228 -11.14 19.33 2.31
CA PRO A 228 -12.32 20.16 2.55
C PRO A 228 -12.28 20.93 3.88
N GLU A 229 -11.64 20.39 4.91
CA GLU A 229 -11.55 20.97 6.26
C GLU A 229 -10.88 22.35 6.25
N LEU A 230 -9.88 22.56 5.37
CA LEU A 230 -9.23 23.86 5.20
C LEU A 230 -10.21 24.93 4.74
N THR A 231 -11.06 24.59 3.76
CA THR A 231 -12.06 25.54 3.26
C THR A 231 -13.12 25.83 4.31
N ASN A 232 -13.54 24.82 5.05
CA ASN A 232 -14.54 24.96 6.09
C ASN A 232 -14.04 25.85 7.24
N LEU A 233 -12.81 25.63 7.71
CA LEU A 233 -12.23 26.45 8.76
C LEU A 233 -12.05 27.91 8.31
N LEU A 234 -11.47 28.14 7.13
CA LEU A 234 -11.23 29.50 6.64
C LEU A 234 -12.53 30.26 6.38
N ASN A 235 -13.56 29.59 5.85
CA ASN A 235 -14.90 30.15 5.75
C ASN A 235 -15.52 30.42 7.12
N GLY A 236 -15.30 29.53 8.09
CA GLY A 236 -15.71 29.72 9.48
C GLY A 236 -15.08 30.97 10.10
N LEU A 237 -13.78 31.18 9.92
CA LEU A 237 -13.09 32.38 10.42
C LEU A 237 -13.58 33.67 9.75
N LEU A 238 -13.85 33.63 8.43
CA LEU A 238 -14.49 34.75 7.73
C LEU A 238 -15.90 35.03 8.24
N PHE A 239 -16.68 33.98 8.49
CA PHE A 239 -18.04 34.08 9.03
C PHE A 239 -18.06 34.72 10.42
N ILE A 240 -17.16 34.31 11.31
CA ILE A 240 -17.05 34.90 12.65
C ILE A 240 -16.69 36.39 12.54
N ALA A 241 -15.86 36.79 11.57
CA ALA A 241 -15.47 38.19 11.36
C ALA A 241 -16.60 39.11 10.84
N ILE A 242 -17.64 38.58 10.20
CA ILE A 242 -18.77 39.36 9.64
C ILE A 242 -19.76 39.79 10.74
N GLY A 243 -19.84 39.04 11.85
CA GLY A 243 -20.80 39.28 12.93
C GLY A 243 -22.24 38.91 12.56
N ALA A 244 -22.97 38.32 13.50
CA ALA A 244 -24.28 37.72 13.26
C ALA A 244 -25.39 38.76 12.93
N LYS A 245 -25.63 39.02 11.64
CA LYS A 245 -26.95 39.50 11.19
C LYS A 245 -27.84 38.29 10.92
N LYS A 246 -28.90 38.11 11.73
CA LYS A 246 -29.83 36.94 11.71
C LYS A 246 -30.24 36.47 10.29
N LYS A 247 -30.48 37.38 9.33
CA LYS A 247 -30.85 37.05 7.94
C LYS A 247 -29.74 36.39 7.11
N ILE A 248 -28.47 36.70 7.38
CA ILE A 248 -27.31 36.13 6.68
C ILE A 248 -27.07 34.70 7.19
N HIS A 249 -27.37 34.44 8.46
CA HIS A 249 -27.23 33.15 9.12
C HIS A 249 -28.13 32.07 8.49
N GLU A 250 -29.41 32.35 8.23
CA GLU A 250 -30.32 31.39 7.57
C GLU A 250 -29.92 31.08 6.13
N VAL A 251 -29.51 32.10 5.36
CA VAL A 251 -29.16 31.96 3.94
C VAL A 251 -27.82 31.24 3.75
N LEU A 252 -26.84 31.45 4.64
CA LEU A 252 -25.57 30.72 4.61
C LEU A 252 -25.71 29.29 5.08
N ILE A 253 -26.48 29.03 6.16
CA ILE A 253 -26.78 27.67 6.62
C ILE A 253 -27.48 26.90 5.50
N ALA A 254 -28.53 27.45 4.88
CA ALA A 254 -29.23 26.79 3.77
C ALA A 254 -28.32 26.51 2.56
N ASN A 255 -27.40 27.41 2.22
CA ASN A 255 -26.51 27.27 1.06
C ASN A 255 -25.25 26.41 1.32
N LEU A 256 -24.72 26.37 2.55
CA LEU A 256 -23.64 25.44 2.93
C LEU A 256 -24.19 24.01 3.07
N LEU A 257 -25.40 23.85 3.60
CA LEU A 257 -26.05 22.54 3.80
C LEU A 257 -26.59 21.94 2.50
N SER A 258 -26.95 22.72 1.49
CA SER A 258 -27.49 22.18 0.21
C SER A 258 -26.48 21.37 -0.61
N VAL A 259 -25.19 21.37 -0.28
CA VAL A 259 -24.15 20.55 -0.95
C VAL A 259 -23.88 19.24 -0.19
N THR A 260 -24.46 19.06 1.01
CA THR A 260 -24.12 17.95 1.92
C THR A 260 -25.34 17.29 2.58
N VAL A 261 -26.47 17.19 1.88
CA VAL A 261 -27.61 16.38 2.32
C VAL A 261 -27.47 15.03 1.60
N GLU A 262 -27.05 13.95 2.27
CA GLU A 262 -28.02 13.02 2.87
C GLU A 262 -27.50 12.16 4.04
N LYS A 263 -26.26 12.32 4.53
CA LYS A 263 -25.73 11.36 5.55
C LYS A 263 -24.93 11.92 6.72
N PHE A 264 -24.79 13.24 6.89
CA PHE A 264 -24.07 13.78 8.04
C PHE A 264 -24.97 14.69 8.86
N SER A 265 -25.26 14.24 10.08
CA SER A 265 -26.00 14.96 11.12
C SER A 265 -25.53 16.42 11.23
N HIS A 266 -26.48 17.27 11.62
CA HIS A 266 -26.45 18.73 11.80
C HIS A 266 -25.26 19.33 12.58
N ASP A 267 -24.25 18.54 12.96
CA ASP A 267 -23.16 18.89 13.88
C ASP A 267 -21.94 19.54 13.22
N PHE A 268 -21.78 19.48 11.89
CA PHE A 268 -20.50 19.84 11.26
C PHE A 268 -20.22 21.37 11.18
N LEU A 269 -21.25 22.21 11.23
CA LEU A 269 -21.11 23.68 11.38
C LEU A 269 -21.26 24.16 12.83
N VAL A 270 -21.71 23.28 13.73
CA VAL A 270 -22.03 23.60 15.13
C VAL A 270 -20.77 23.71 16.00
N TYR A 271 -19.62 23.20 15.56
CA TYR A 271 -18.38 23.24 16.34
C TYR A 271 -17.74 24.64 16.48
N LEU A 272 -18.21 25.65 15.74
CA LEU A 272 -17.80 27.06 15.94
C LEU A 272 -18.79 27.85 16.81
N ILE A 273 -20.02 27.38 16.99
CA ILE A 273 -21.08 28.08 17.72
C ILE A 273 -21.96 27.04 18.42
N GLU A 274 -21.72 26.83 19.72
CA GLU A 274 -22.70 26.09 20.52
C GLU A 274 -23.99 26.93 20.66
N PRO A 275 -25.19 26.40 20.36
CA PRO A 275 -26.47 27.10 20.53
C PRO A 275 -26.80 27.42 22.01
N SER A 276 -26.07 26.81 22.95
CA SER A 276 -26.29 26.93 24.40
C SER A 276 -25.83 28.28 24.97
N LEU A 277 -24.80 28.90 24.37
CA LEU A 277 -24.18 30.14 24.87
C LEU A 277 -24.90 31.42 24.44
N VAL A 278 -25.85 31.34 23.51
CA VAL A 278 -26.71 32.48 23.12
C VAL A 278 -27.63 32.93 24.26
N ARG A 279 -27.84 32.08 25.29
CA ARG A 279 -28.67 32.43 26.46
C ARG A 279 -27.94 33.10 27.62
N GLN A 280 -26.60 33.07 27.65
CA GLN A 280 -25.83 33.53 28.81
C GLN A 280 -24.60 34.36 28.43
N GLY A 281 -24.78 35.41 27.62
CA GLY A 281 -23.98 36.65 27.69
C GLY A 281 -22.45 36.60 27.60
N HIS A 282 -21.83 35.45 27.33
CA HIS A 282 -20.38 35.25 27.28
C HIS A 282 -20.05 34.51 26.00
N SER A 283 -20.16 35.19 24.86
CA SER A 283 -19.67 34.67 23.59
C SER A 283 -18.59 35.57 23.05
N VAL A 284 -17.42 34.97 22.79
CA VAL A 284 -16.36 35.50 21.95
C VAL A 284 -16.94 35.78 20.57
N ALA A 285 -17.52 36.96 20.42
CA ALA A 285 -17.89 37.50 19.13
C ALA A 285 -16.68 38.30 18.64
N LEU A 286 -16.09 37.89 17.51
CA LEU A 286 -15.36 38.84 16.66
C LEU A 286 -16.42 39.76 16.04
N ASN A 287 -17.12 40.54 16.87
CA ASN A 287 -17.95 41.60 16.35
C ASN A 287 -17.05 42.46 15.45
N LEU A 288 -17.59 42.83 14.28
CA LEU A 288 -17.19 44.03 13.56
C LEU A 288 -16.78 45.10 14.59
N LEU A 289 -15.74 45.88 14.30
CA LEU A 289 -15.50 47.15 15.01
C LEU A 289 -16.87 47.79 15.25
N GLN A 290 -17.36 47.71 16.50
CA GLN A 290 -18.65 48.30 16.79
C GLN A 290 -18.46 49.80 16.54
N PRO A 291 -19.45 50.49 15.98
CA PRO A 291 -19.42 51.95 15.97
C PRO A 291 -19.40 52.38 17.43
N HIS A 292 -18.21 52.67 17.96
CA HIS A 292 -18.11 53.46 19.18
C HIS A 292 -18.75 54.81 18.87
N GLU A 293 -19.44 55.36 19.86
CA GLU A 293 -20.16 56.64 19.80
C GLU A 293 -19.33 57.74 19.10
N PRO A 294 -19.99 58.75 18.51
CA PRO A 294 -19.37 59.69 17.58
C PRO A 294 -18.57 60.74 18.33
N THR A 295 -17.52 60.33 19.02
CA THR A 295 -16.54 61.23 19.59
C THR A 295 -15.16 60.63 19.32
N LEU A 296 -14.40 61.38 18.51
CA LEU A 296 -12.95 61.28 18.30
C LEU A 296 -12.45 60.48 17.09
N ARG A 297 -12.72 61.03 15.89
CA ARG A 297 -11.86 61.02 14.68
C ARG A 297 -11.52 59.64 14.08
N PRO A 298 -11.32 59.52 12.75
CA PRO A 298 -10.83 58.29 12.14
C PRO A 298 -9.38 58.09 12.59
N HIS A 299 -9.16 57.47 13.75
CA HIS A 299 -7.88 56.89 14.09
C HIS A 299 -7.70 55.76 13.09
N THR A 300 -6.99 56.09 12.02
CA THR A 300 -6.37 55.14 11.10
C THR A 300 -5.62 54.16 11.98
N ILE A 301 -6.21 52.99 12.26
CA ILE A 301 -5.51 51.92 12.97
C ILE A 301 -4.30 51.63 12.10
N GLN A 302 -3.11 52.02 12.55
CA GLN A 302 -1.87 51.74 11.86
C GLN A 302 -1.66 50.23 11.90
N TYR A 303 -2.15 49.53 10.88
CA TYR A 303 -1.98 48.10 10.72
C TYR A 303 -0.56 47.83 10.20
N THR A 304 0.30 47.34 11.07
CA THR A 304 1.51 46.63 10.67
C THR A 304 1.20 45.14 10.69
N GLU A 305 1.54 44.41 9.63
CA GLU A 305 1.44 42.94 9.62
C GLU A 305 2.32 42.34 10.71
N SER A 306 1.76 42.06 11.88
CA SER A 306 2.49 41.32 12.89
C SER A 306 2.58 39.85 12.47
N LYS A 307 3.80 39.31 12.48
CA LYS A 307 4.01 37.86 12.38
C LYS A 307 3.38 37.24 13.62
N LEU A 308 2.39 36.36 13.45
CA LEU A 308 1.89 35.57 14.57
C LEU A 308 3.04 34.66 15.00
N THR A 309 3.57 34.88 16.20
CA THR A 309 4.68 34.10 16.74
C THR A 309 4.17 32.81 17.38
N LEU A 310 4.99 31.77 17.38
CA LEU A 310 4.68 30.50 18.04
C LEU A 310 4.36 30.70 19.55
N ALA A 311 4.97 31.70 20.19
CA ALA A 311 4.68 32.10 21.56
C ALA A 311 3.20 32.49 21.79
N SER A 312 2.52 33.00 20.75
CA SER A 312 1.10 33.36 20.81
C SER A 312 0.18 32.14 20.99
N ILE A 313 0.66 30.93 20.67
CA ILE A 313 -0.07 29.66 20.87
C ILE A 313 0.01 29.19 22.33
N ASN A 314 1.00 29.67 23.10
CA ASN A 314 1.17 29.30 24.49
C ASN A 314 0.43 30.26 25.45
N ASN A 315 0.12 31.47 25.00
CA ASN A 315 -0.59 32.46 25.82
C ASN A 315 -2.09 32.12 25.91
N THR A 316 -2.53 31.66 27.08
CA THR A 316 -3.94 31.29 27.35
C THR A 316 -4.83 32.48 27.70
N GLU A 317 -4.23 33.61 28.09
CA GLU A 317 -4.94 34.77 28.68
C GLU A 317 -5.02 35.99 27.73
N ALA A 318 -4.65 35.85 26.46
CA ALA A 318 -4.65 36.98 25.53
C ALA A 318 -6.07 37.43 25.16
N GLU A 319 -6.37 38.71 25.41
CA GLU A 319 -7.62 39.35 25.00
C GLU A 319 -7.64 39.68 23.49
N LEU A 320 -8.82 39.54 22.89
CA LEU A 320 -9.06 39.80 21.46
C LEU A 320 -9.01 41.29 21.13
N THR A 321 -7.80 41.79 20.90
CA THR A 321 -7.56 43.17 20.46
C THR A 321 -8.01 43.37 19.01
N ASP A 322 -8.58 44.53 18.66
CA ASP A 322 -9.06 44.81 17.30
C ASP A 322 -7.95 44.72 16.22
N SER A 323 -6.72 45.06 16.57
CA SER A 323 -5.53 44.88 15.71
C SER A 323 -5.30 43.40 15.36
N PHE A 324 -5.51 42.50 16.32
CA PHE A 324 -5.40 41.06 16.12
C PHE A 324 -6.52 40.53 15.23
N LYS A 325 -7.76 41.02 15.38
CA LYS A 325 -8.89 40.66 14.51
C LYS A 325 -8.63 41.04 13.05
N ILE A 326 -8.13 42.25 12.81
CA ILE A 326 -7.74 42.71 11.47
C ILE A 326 -6.60 41.82 10.92
N ASN A 327 -5.63 41.45 11.76
CA ASN A 327 -4.54 40.58 11.33
C ASN A 327 -5.03 39.18 10.95
N ILE A 328 -5.94 38.58 11.72
CA ILE A 328 -6.57 37.30 11.37
C ILE A 328 -7.23 37.40 10.00
N LEU A 329 -8.03 38.44 9.76
CA LEU A 329 -8.73 38.62 8.49
C LEU A 329 -7.76 38.78 7.29
N CYS A 330 -6.67 39.52 7.47
CA CYS A 330 -5.61 39.60 6.47
C CYS A 330 -4.94 38.24 6.23
N LYS A 331 -4.66 37.46 7.27
CA LYS A 331 -4.00 36.15 7.13
C LYS A 331 -4.95 35.10 6.53
N THR A 332 -6.23 35.08 6.89
CA THR A 332 -7.22 34.17 6.30
C THR A 332 -7.42 34.44 4.81
N THR A 333 -7.54 35.72 4.41
CA THR A 333 -7.67 36.11 2.99
C THR A 333 -6.42 35.74 2.19
N LYS A 334 -5.22 35.93 2.75
CA LYS A 334 -3.97 35.47 2.13
C LYS A 334 -3.87 33.95 2.00
N LEU A 335 -4.23 33.20 3.04
CA LEU A 335 -4.24 31.74 3.01
C LEU A 335 -5.24 31.23 1.97
N LEU A 336 -6.45 31.81 1.89
CA LEU A 336 -7.44 31.48 0.87
C LEU A 336 -6.93 31.76 -0.55
N LYS A 337 -6.18 32.85 -0.75
CA LYS A 337 -5.56 33.17 -2.05
C LYS A 337 -4.52 32.13 -2.44
N GLN A 338 -3.65 31.75 -1.51
CA GLN A 338 -2.67 30.68 -1.74
C GLN A 338 -3.36 29.36 -2.05
N LEU A 339 -4.47 29.07 -1.37
CA LEU A 339 -5.31 27.91 -1.62
C LEU A 339 -5.88 27.88 -3.05
N CYS A 340 -6.39 29.01 -3.53
CA CYS A 340 -6.87 29.15 -4.90
C CYS A 340 -5.75 28.87 -5.92
N ASN A 341 -4.53 29.31 -5.64
CA ASN A 341 -3.38 29.06 -6.51
C ASN A 341 -2.98 27.58 -6.52
N CYS A 342 -2.92 26.94 -5.34
CA CYS A 342 -2.60 25.52 -5.19
C CYS A 342 -3.62 24.62 -5.91
N TRP A 343 -4.89 24.97 -5.85
CA TRP A 343 -6.00 24.19 -6.41
C TRP A 343 -6.49 24.68 -7.78
N SER A 344 -5.72 25.51 -8.46
CA SER A 344 -6.04 26.04 -9.80
C SER A 344 -6.31 24.96 -10.85
N GLN A 345 -5.76 23.75 -10.67
CA GLN A 345 -5.90 22.61 -11.58
C GLN A 345 -7.17 21.77 -11.31
N LEU A 346 -7.86 21.98 -10.19
CA LEU A 346 -9.05 21.19 -9.84
C LEU A 346 -10.28 21.66 -10.64
N PRO A 347 -11.06 20.76 -11.25
CA PRO A 347 -12.15 21.14 -12.15
C PRO A 347 -13.32 21.84 -11.43
N SER A 348 -13.61 21.47 -10.18
CA SER A 348 -14.76 21.97 -9.40
C SER A 348 -14.37 23.04 -8.37
N ILE A 349 -13.18 23.65 -8.49
CA ILE A 349 -12.68 24.58 -7.47
C ILE A 349 -13.55 25.84 -7.32
N ARG A 350 -14.09 26.36 -8.42
CA ARG A 350 -14.90 27.59 -8.39
C ARG A 350 -16.23 27.42 -7.68
N THR A 351 -16.82 26.22 -7.75
CA THR A 351 -18.06 25.91 -7.02
C THR A 351 -17.77 25.72 -5.53
N ILE A 352 -16.64 25.09 -5.18
CA ILE A 352 -16.18 24.94 -3.79
C ILE A 352 -15.89 26.32 -3.15
N MET A 353 -15.38 27.27 -3.93
CA MET A 353 -15.12 28.65 -3.48
C MET A 353 -16.35 29.58 -3.54
N ALA A 354 -17.50 29.13 -4.06
CA ALA A 354 -18.68 29.98 -4.14
C ALA A 354 -19.18 30.54 -2.78
N PRO A 355 -19.13 29.78 -1.66
CA PRO A 355 -19.46 30.31 -0.34
C PRO A 355 -18.52 31.42 0.13
N THR A 356 -17.23 31.36 -0.23
CA THR A 356 -16.25 32.37 0.17
C THR A 356 -16.58 33.72 -0.47
N ILE A 357 -16.99 33.72 -1.75
CA ILE A 357 -17.42 34.93 -2.47
C ILE A 357 -18.61 35.58 -1.77
N LYS A 358 -19.66 34.79 -1.44
CA LYS A 358 -20.85 35.29 -0.74
C LYS A 358 -20.50 35.89 0.62
N LEU A 359 -19.58 35.28 1.35
CA LEU A 359 -19.09 35.81 2.64
C LEU A 359 -18.36 37.14 2.44
N LEU A 360 -17.46 37.24 1.46
CA LEU A 360 -16.73 38.47 1.16
C LEU A 360 -17.65 39.61 0.69
N GLU A 361 -18.67 39.33 -0.11
CA GLU A 361 -19.67 40.32 -0.54
C GLU A 361 -20.50 40.87 0.63
N SER A 362 -20.70 40.05 1.67
CA SER A 362 -21.41 40.47 2.87
C SER A 362 -20.58 41.32 3.84
N LEU A 363 -19.25 41.34 3.66
CA LEU A 363 -18.33 42.10 4.50
C LEU A 363 -18.35 43.58 4.11
N SER A 364 -18.70 44.46 5.05
CA SER A 364 -18.68 45.91 4.81
C SER A 364 -17.24 46.46 4.87
N LEU A 365 -16.58 46.56 3.72
CA LEU A 365 -15.19 47.03 3.56
C LEU A 365 -14.92 48.48 4.03
N LYS A 366 -15.97 49.28 4.24
CA LYS A 366 -15.86 50.70 4.62
C LYS A 366 -15.19 50.96 5.97
N ASN A 367 -15.23 49.97 6.87
CA ASN A 367 -14.71 50.11 8.23
C ASN A 367 -13.31 49.51 8.41
N TYR A 368 -12.73 48.94 7.35
CA TYR A 368 -11.46 48.24 7.40
C TYR A 368 -10.33 49.05 6.75
N PRO A 369 -9.07 48.85 7.18
CA PRO A 369 -7.91 49.47 6.55
C PRO A 369 -7.76 49.05 5.08
N ASP A 370 -7.14 49.93 4.27
CA ASP A 370 -6.89 49.69 2.84
C ASP A 370 -6.08 48.41 2.55
N SER A 371 -5.25 47.98 3.51
CA SER A 371 -4.51 46.71 3.42
C SER A 371 -5.44 45.50 3.29
N VAL A 372 -6.54 45.48 4.06
CA VAL A 372 -7.56 44.41 4.01
C VAL A 372 -8.32 44.47 2.69
N ASN A 373 -8.69 45.67 2.26
CA ASN A 373 -9.42 45.86 1.00
C ASN A 373 -8.60 45.33 -0.18
N LYS A 374 -7.29 45.64 -0.21
CA LYS A 374 -6.37 45.10 -1.21
C LYS A 374 -6.28 43.57 -1.16
N THR A 375 -6.16 42.94 0.01
CA THR A 375 -6.07 41.46 0.09
C THR A 375 -7.37 40.77 -0.32
N VAL A 376 -8.52 41.38 -0.01
CA VAL A 376 -9.84 40.89 -0.43
C VAL A 376 -10.02 41.03 -1.95
N GLU A 377 -9.65 42.16 -2.53
CA GLU A 377 -9.68 42.36 -3.99
C GLU A 377 -8.77 41.37 -4.72
N GLU A 378 -7.55 41.17 -4.20
CA GLU A 378 -6.62 40.16 -4.72
C GLU A 378 -7.22 38.75 -4.65
N LEU A 379 -7.89 38.39 -3.55
CA LEU A 379 -8.56 37.10 -3.41
C LEU A 379 -9.73 36.94 -4.40
N LEU A 380 -10.58 37.97 -4.55
CA LEU A 380 -11.68 37.96 -5.51
C LEU A 380 -11.17 37.83 -6.95
N SER A 381 -10.06 38.51 -7.28
CA SER A 381 -9.43 38.39 -8.60
C SER A 381 -8.91 36.97 -8.83
N ALA A 382 -8.28 36.34 -7.82
CA ALA A 382 -7.82 34.97 -7.89
C ALA A 382 -8.98 33.99 -8.10
N ILE A 383 -10.08 34.12 -7.35
CA ILE A 383 -11.25 33.25 -7.51
C ILE A 383 -11.90 33.44 -8.89
N ARG A 384 -11.96 34.68 -9.40
CA ARG A 384 -12.53 34.96 -10.73
C ARG A 384 -11.71 34.31 -11.85
N SER A 385 -10.40 34.21 -11.69
CA SER A 385 -9.47 33.58 -12.64
C SER A 385 -9.60 32.04 -12.70
N LEU A 386 -10.26 31.41 -11.73
CA LEU A 386 -10.47 29.96 -11.69
C LEU A 386 -11.42 29.49 -12.80
N PRO A 387 -11.26 28.23 -13.27
CA PRO A 387 -12.10 27.67 -14.33
C PRO A 387 -13.58 27.69 -13.97
N ILE A 388 -14.42 28.20 -14.89
CA ILE A 388 -15.84 28.50 -14.64
C ILE A 388 -16.71 27.23 -14.60
N GLN A 389 -16.38 26.23 -15.42
CA GLN A 389 -17.09 24.96 -15.49
C GLN A 389 -16.11 23.81 -15.80
N GLY A 390 -16.17 22.75 -14.99
CA GLY A 390 -15.53 21.48 -15.33
C GLY A 390 -16.23 20.84 -16.53
N GLN A 391 -15.48 20.09 -17.34
CA GLN A 391 -16.06 19.24 -18.37
C GLN A 391 -17.03 18.23 -17.73
N PRO A 392 -18.14 17.87 -18.39
CA PRO A 392 -19.05 16.85 -17.87
C PRO A 392 -18.28 15.55 -17.64
N LEU A 393 -18.55 14.88 -16.52
CA LEU A 393 -17.89 13.62 -16.19
C LEU A 393 -18.25 12.56 -17.25
N VAL A 394 -17.24 12.11 -18.00
CA VAL A 394 -17.39 11.00 -18.95
C VAL A 394 -16.83 9.76 -18.27
N LYS A 395 -17.64 8.69 -18.18
CA LYS A 395 -17.15 7.38 -17.72
C LYS A 395 -16.10 6.91 -18.72
N ALA A 396 -14.86 6.75 -18.28
CA ALA A 396 -13.81 6.21 -19.14
C ALA A 396 -14.22 4.79 -19.57
N GLU A 397 -14.43 4.60 -20.87
CA GLU A 397 -14.64 3.27 -21.42
C GLU A 397 -13.34 2.47 -21.25
N GLY A 398 -13.46 1.25 -20.72
CA GLY A 398 -12.32 0.37 -20.59
C GLY A 398 -11.74 0.07 -21.97
N ARG A 399 -10.41 -0.08 -22.06
CA ARG A 399 -9.80 -0.54 -23.32
C ARG A 399 -10.39 -1.91 -23.66
N PRO A 400 -10.77 -2.16 -24.92
CA PRO A 400 -11.34 -3.46 -25.31
C PRO A 400 -10.35 -4.58 -24.98
N VAL A 401 -10.83 -5.62 -24.31
CA VAL A 401 -10.00 -6.79 -23.94
C VAL A 401 -9.58 -7.52 -25.22
N SER A 402 -8.28 -7.83 -25.34
CA SER A 402 -7.76 -8.59 -26.47
C SER A 402 -8.33 -10.02 -26.50
N ILE A 403 -8.52 -10.57 -27.70
CA ILE A 403 -8.90 -11.99 -27.88
C ILE A 403 -7.83 -12.87 -27.21
N LYS A 404 -8.25 -13.89 -26.46
CA LYS A 404 -7.34 -14.85 -25.83
C LYS A 404 -6.57 -15.61 -26.93
N MET A 405 -5.25 -15.55 -26.88
CA MET A 405 -4.39 -16.33 -27.76
C MET A 405 -4.07 -17.66 -27.08
N TYR A 406 -4.25 -18.77 -27.80
CA TYR A 406 -3.86 -20.11 -27.35
C TYR A 406 -2.60 -20.53 -28.08
N GLU A 407 -1.71 -21.23 -27.38
CA GLU A 407 -0.54 -21.84 -27.99
C GLU A 407 -0.98 -23.07 -28.81
N PRO A 408 -0.55 -23.19 -30.08
CA PRO A 408 -0.83 -24.38 -30.86
C PRO A 408 -0.06 -25.58 -30.30
N ALA A 409 -0.70 -26.75 -30.25
CA ALA A 409 -0.03 -28.00 -29.94
C ALA A 409 0.85 -28.43 -31.13
N ILE A 410 2.13 -28.02 -31.14
CA ILE A 410 3.09 -28.35 -32.19
C ILE A 410 3.79 -29.67 -31.83
N GLU A 411 3.75 -30.64 -32.74
CA GLU A 411 4.51 -31.88 -32.62
C GLU A 411 5.69 -31.91 -33.58
N GLU A 412 6.89 -32.21 -33.08
CA GLU A 412 8.08 -32.38 -33.92
C GLU A 412 7.99 -33.67 -34.73
N ILE A 413 7.96 -33.56 -36.06
CA ILE A 413 7.96 -34.69 -36.99
C ILE A 413 9.40 -35.17 -37.19
N ILE A 414 9.72 -36.36 -36.67
CA ILE A 414 11.00 -37.04 -36.93
C ILE A 414 10.80 -37.97 -38.13
N GLU A 415 11.48 -37.70 -39.25
CA GLU A 415 11.36 -38.51 -40.46
C GLU A 415 11.72 -39.99 -40.19
N GLY A 416 10.87 -40.90 -40.64
CA GLY A 416 11.08 -42.35 -40.52
C GLY A 416 10.56 -42.99 -39.23
N VAL A 417 10.19 -42.22 -38.21
CA VAL A 417 9.63 -42.74 -36.94
C VAL A 417 8.16 -42.38 -36.84
N LYS A 418 7.27 -43.40 -36.87
CA LYS A 418 5.86 -43.20 -36.55
C LYS A 418 5.72 -43.08 -35.02
N LYS A 419 5.40 -41.89 -34.54
CA LYS A 419 5.02 -41.69 -33.13
C LYS A 419 3.67 -42.38 -32.89
N HIS A 420 3.58 -43.13 -31.80
CA HIS A 420 2.36 -43.77 -31.36
C HIS A 420 1.86 -43.04 -30.10
N HIS A 421 0.67 -42.46 -30.20
CA HIS A 421 0.06 -41.73 -29.08
C HIS A 421 -0.66 -42.68 -28.14
N GLY A 422 -0.53 -42.42 -26.84
CA GLY A 422 -1.21 -43.16 -25.79
C GLY A 422 -0.26 -43.69 -24.72
N THR A 423 -0.83 -44.16 -23.62
CA THR A 423 -0.08 -44.79 -22.53
C THR A 423 0.60 -46.08 -23.00
N LYS A 424 1.75 -46.40 -22.41
CA LYS A 424 2.53 -47.61 -22.72
C LYS A 424 1.67 -48.89 -22.72
N SER A 425 0.81 -49.04 -21.71
CA SER A 425 -0.12 -50.17 -21.59
C SER A 425 -1.08 -50.28 -22.78
N TYR A 426 -1.63 -49.16 -23.25
CA TYR A 426 -2.52 -49.13 -24.41
C TYR A 426 -1.81 -49.56 -25.70
N LEU A 427 -0.58 -49.07 -25.92
CA LEU A 427 0.23 -49.43 -27.08
C LEU A 427 0.66 -50.90 -27.08
N GLU A 428 1.04 -51.44 -25.92
CA GLU A 428 1.35 -52.86 -25.77
C GLU A 428 0.13 -53.75 -26.06
N LYS A 429 -1.05 -53.38 -25.56
CA LYS A 429 -2.31 -54.06 -25.87
C LYS A 429 -2.59 -54.04 -27.38
N GLN A 430 -2.42 -52.90 -28.04
CA GLN A 430 -2.62 -52.80 -29.49
C GLN A 430 -1.64 -53.68 -30.27
N LYS A 431 -0.36 -53.71 -29.87
CA LYS A 431 0.66 -54.59 -30.45
C LYS A 431 0.30 -56.07 -30.29
N LEU A 432 -0.12 -56.47 -29.09
CA LEU A 432 -0.53 -57.86 -28.80
C LEU A 432 -1.77 -58.27 -29.60
N THR A 433 -2.78 -57.40 -29.70
CA THR A 433 -3.98 -57.71 -30.50
C THR A 433 -3.66 -57.86 -31.99
N HIS A 434 -2.75 -57.04 -32.53
CA HIS A 434 -2.29 -57.18 -33.91
C HIS A 434 -1.53 -58.50 -34.12
N LYS A 435 -0.65 -58.87 -33.19
CA LYS A 435 0.09 -60.14 -33.24
C LYS A 435 -0.88 -61.33 -33.22
N LEU A 436 -1.85 -61.35 -32.30
CA LEU A 436 -2.87 -62.40 -32.22
C LEU A 436 -3.65 -62.52 -33.55
N LYS A 437 -4.13 -61.40 -34.10
CA LYS A 437 -4.84 -61.40 -35.39
C LYS A 437 -4.00 -61.96 -36.53
N ARG A 438 -2.70 -61.62 -36.58
CA ARG A 438 -1.76 -62.12 -37.60
C ARG A 438 -1.56 -63.62 -37.48
N GLU A 439 -1.24 -64.11 -36.29
CA GLU A 439 -1.03 -65.54 -36.02
C GLU A 439 -2.29 -66.36 -36.30
N ARG A 440 -3.44 -65.90 -35.82
CA ARG A 440 -4.74 -66.55 -36.07
C ARG A 440 -5.06 -66.65 -37.56
N LYS A 441 -4.76 -65.60 -38.33
CA LYS A 441 -4.97 -65.60 -39.80
C LYS A 441 -3.98 -66.52 -40.51
N GLY A 442 -2.74 -66.63 -40.02
CA GLY A 442 -1.73 -67.57 -40.50
C GLY A 442 -2.17 -69.02 -40.29
N ALA A 443 -2.46 -69.40 -39.04
CA ALA A 443 -2.90 -70.74 -38.67
C ALA A 443 -4.17 -71.16 -39.43
N ARG A 444 -5.16 -70.26 -39.55
CA ARG A 444 -6.37 -70.55 -40.34
C ARG A 444 -6.06 -70.84 -41.80
N ARG A 445 -5.12 -70.10 -42.41
CA ARG A 445 -4.72 -70.32 -43.82
C ARG A 445 -4.02 -71.67 -43.99
N GLU A 446 -3.21 -72.08 -43.03
CA GLU A 446 -2.55 -73.40 -43.05
C GLU A 446 -3.56 -74.53 -42.93
N ILE A 447 -4.46 -74.47 -41.94
CA ILE A 447 -5.54 -75.45 -41.79
C ILE A 447 -6.36 -75.56 -43.08
N GLN A 448 -6.68 -74.44 -43.74
CA GLN A 448 -7.40 -74.46 -45.02
C GLN A 448 -6.60 -75.10 -46.17
N ARG A 449 -5.27 -74.95 -46.18
CA ARG A 449 -4.42 -75.63 -47.18
C ARG A 449 -4.35 -77.12 -46.90
N ASP A 450 -4.25 -77.51 -45.64
CA ASP A 450 -4.16 -78.91 -45.23
C ASP A 450 -5.47 -79.66 -45.51
N THR A 451 -6.61 -79.04 -45.22
CA THR A 451 -7.92 -79.62 -45.55
C THR A 451 -8.09 -79.78 -47.06
N ALA A 452 -7.68 -78.79 -47.85
CA ALA A 452 -7.69 -78.87 -49.31
C ALA A 452 -6.75 -79.96 -49.84
N PHE A 453 -5.58 -80.14 -49.21
CA PHE A 453 -4.63 -81.19 -49.56
C PHE A 453 -5.20 -82.58 -49.28
N LEU A 454 -5.73 -82.80 -48.07
CA LEU A 454 -6.36 -84.06 -47.66
C LEU A 454 -7.54 -84.41 -48.58
N ALA A 455 -8.39 -83.43 -48.91
CA ALA A 455 -9.50 -83.63 -49.83
C ALA A 455 -9.03 -84.10 -51.23
N ARG A 456 -7.95 -83.51 -51.76
CA ARG A 456 -7.36 -83.93 -53.05
C ARG A 456 -6.78 -85.35 -52.96
N GLN A 457 -6.11 -85.69 -51.87
CA GLN A 457 -5.55 -87.03 -51.67
C GLN A 457 -6.65 -88.09 -51.57
N GLN A 458 -7.66 -87.85 -50.74
CA GLN A 458 -8.82 -88.74 -50.62
C GLN A 458 -9.53 -88.93 -51.96
N LEU A 459 -9.76 -87.85 -52.72
CA LEU A 459 -10.35 -87.94 -54.05
C LEU A 459 -9.52 -88.81 -55.00
N LYS A 460 -8.19 -88.66 -54.97
CA LYS A 460 -7.28 -89.47 -55.79
C LYS A 460 -7.36 -90.96 -55.42
N GLU A 461 -7.38 -91.28 -54.14
CA GLU A 461 -7.54 -92.66 -53.66
C GLU A 461 -8.88 -93.26 -54.09
N VAL A 462 -9.98 -92.51 -53.96
CA VAL A 462 -11.32 -92.93 -54.40
C VAL A 462 -11.33 -93.20 -55.91
N LEU A 463 -10.81 -92.27 -56.74
CA LEU A 463 -10.76 -92.44 -58.19
C LEU A 463 -9.93 -93.66 -58.61
N LEU A 464 -8.78 -93.89 -57.97
CA LEU A 464 -7.96 -95.09 -58.24
C LEU A 464 -8.73 -96.37 -57.88
N SER A 465 -9.38 -96.40 -56.71
CA SER A 465 -10.18 -97.55 -56.27
C SER A 465 -11.36 -97.83 -57.21
N ASP A 466 -11.99 -96.79 -57.76
CA ASP A 466 -13.09 -96.92 -58.71
C ASP A 466 -12.61 -97.41 -60.08
N VAL A 467 -11.44 -96.97 -60.55
CA VAL A 467 -10.81 -97.48 -61.78
C VAL A 467 -10.50 -98.98 -61.63
N GLU A 468 -9.91 -99.38 -60.50
CA GLU A 468 -9.66 -100.80 -60.22
C GLU A 468 -10.95 -101.61 -60.13
N ARG A 469 -11.97 -101.10 -59.43
CA ARG A 469 -13.29 -101.75 -59.34
C ARG A 469 -13.91 -101.92 -60.72
N LYS A 470 -13.92 -100.87 -61.56
CA LYS A 470 -14.43 -100.92 -62.94
C LYS A 470 -13.66 -101.93 -63.79
N ARG A 471 -12.33 -101.98 -63.67
CA ARG A 471 -11.49 -102.96 -64.37
C ARG A 471 -11.85 -104.39 -63.97
N LYS A 472 -11.98 -104.67 -62.67
CA LYS A 472 -12.37 -105.99 -62.15
C LYS A 472 -13.77 -106.40 -62.64
N ILE A 473 -14.75 -105.49 -62.56
CA ILE A 473 -16.11 -105.73 -63.06
C ILE A 473 -16.10 -105.98 -64.57
N GLY A 474 -15.36 -105.21 -65.35
CA GLY A 474 -15.24 -105.40 -66.80
C GLY A 474 -14.69 -106.78 -67.18
N LEU A 475 -13.66 -107.26 -66.46
CA LEU A 475 -13.13 -108.62 -66.65
C LEU A 475 -14.18 -109.68 -66.32
N LEU A 476 -14.92 -109.52 -65.21
CA LEU A 476 -16.00 -110.43 -64.83
C LEU A 476 -17.12 -110.47 -65.88
N MET A 477 -17.54 -109.31 -66.40
CA MET A 477 -18.56 -109.20 -67.45
C MET A 477 -18.11 -109.83 -68.77
N SER A 478 -16.86 -109.59 -69.18
CA SER A 478 -16.27 -110.25 -70.36
C SER A 478 -16.21 -111.77 -70.19
N GLY A 479 -15.90 -112.25 -68.98
CA GLY A 479 -15.93 -113.66 -68.62
C GLY A 479 -17.34 -114.25 -68.75
N LEU A 480 -18.34 -113.59 -68.18
CA LEU A 480 -19.76 -113.98 -68.28
C LEU A 480 -20.24 -114.02 -69.73
N GLN A 481 -19.89 -113.01 -70.54
CA GLN A 481 -20.25 -112.97 -71.97
C GLN A 481 -19.63 -114.13 -72.75
N THR A 482 -18.39 -114.51 -72.41
CA THR A 482 -17.72 -115.69 -73.00
C THR A 482 -18.45 -116.98 -72.62
N GLN A 483 -18.88 -117.12 -71.36
CA GLN A 483 -19.67 -118.26 -70.91
C GLN A 483 -21.02 -118.35 -71.64
N GLU A 484 -21.71 -117.22 -71.82
CA GLU A 484 -22.97 -117.17 -72.56
C GLU A 484 -22.76 -117.55 -74.04
N GLY A 485 -21.70 -117.06 -74.67
CA GLY A 485 -21.31 -117.42 -76.04
C GLY A 485 -21.02 -118.92 -76.18
N ASN A 486 -20.28 -119.50 -75.23
CA ASN A 486 -20.04 -120.94 -75.17
C ASN A 486 -21.35 -121.72 -74.97
N PHE A 487 -22.25 -121.25 -74.10
CA PHE A 487 -23.57 -121.87 -73.89
C PHE A 487 -24.44 -121.84 -75.16
N LYS A 488 -24.46 -120.73 -75.89
CA LYS A 488 -25.15 -120.61 -77.19
C LYS A 488 -24.56 -121.55 -78.24
N ARG A 489 -23.23 -121.68 -78.31
CA ARG A 489 -22.55 -122.68 -79.18
C ARG A 489 -22.97 -124.10 -78.81
N MET A 490 -22.98 -124.45 -77.53
CA MET A 490 -23.43 -125.75 -77.03
C MET A 490 -24.91 -126.02 -77.36
N LYS A 491 -25.75 -124.98 -77.32
CA LYS A 491 -27.18 -125.10 -77.67
C LYS A 491 -27.40 -125.33 -79.17
N ASN A 492 -26.64 -124.67 -80.05
CA ASN A 492 -26.79 -124.81 -81.50
C ASN A 492 -26.22 -126.13 -82.07
N GLN A 493 -25.41 -126.87 -81.29
CA GLN A 493 -24.90 -128.20 -81.66
C GLN A 493 -25.85 -129.35 -81.29
N LYS A 494 -26.94 -129.05 -80.56
CA LYS A 494 -28.05 -129.98 -80.27
C LYS A 494 -29.21 -129.68 -81.20
#